data_AF-A0A0T0M508-F1
#
_entry.id   AF-A0A0T0M508-F1
#
_cell.length_a   1.000
_cell.length_b   1.000
_cell.length_c   1.000
_cell.angle_alpha   90.00
_cell.angle_beta   90.00
_cell.angle_gamma   90.00
#
_symmetry.space_group_name_H-M   'P 1'
#
loop_
_entity.id
_entity.type
_entity.pdbx_description
1 polymer ?
#
loop_
_entity_poly.entity_id
_entity_poly.type
_entity_poly.pdbx_seq_one_letter_code
_entity_poly.pdbx_strand_id
1 'polypeptide(L)'
;MINNIKRAFAILFLMVIGSAVLYNCEPEIDSLGEQLFLEDGTNGNEVSYDLIAYNIDNNDIVRADFSTLGSAVIGVFDEPQFGRQKASYFTQIRMAAYDPDFGTNAVVDSVVMVLKPNVPQSSDSLVTTTNESYVYPDGNADAKLELKTIPVSKYGKTKTAGNITPLTLKVHEVTEFMGSYTDSVFSNKDFAAGVELGSKVFNGFAKSVTITKDANNEQVFTSTNDIRIPLDKTFFQNKIIAKKGQSELKDMSNFIRYFRGLKVSVQENDGYLFSINPNDAGTQVIMYYKYDKTENGTTTATRNTFNFTLGSGNAHSSLVNYTRPAGFDAEITADATNGHKKLYAQGMGGPSIGIKFKPEVIEDLKTKYQNNKTAIVTAKVRLYVDSQTWENSLLKPSELTIVQKDKDNNGKVTTAFTTDITALSGAPNFAYLKAFNLDKKNAYYDFTVTQSLKDIVEGGKGYADKYLKIDIAQFLRASDGVALAGYNLTTRPFARERIVFVGSDSANKDKAQLILVYGSK
;
A
#
# COMPACT_ATOMS: atom_id res chain seq x y z
N MET A 1 -49.23 3.72 -63.18
CA MET A 1 -48.09 2.78 -63.30
C MET A 1 -46.83 3.21 -62.54
N ILE A 2 -46.60 4.50 -62.26
CA ILE A 2 -45.37 5.00 -61.62
C ILE A 2 -45.22 4.61 -60.12
N ASN A 3 -46.31 4.46 -59.36
CA ASN A 3 -46.21 4.13 -57.93
C ASN A 3 -45.86 2.65 -57.65
N ASN A 4 -46.17 1.74 -58.58
CA ASN A 4 -45.81 0.32 -58.43
C ASN A 4 -44.33 0.07 -58.79
N ILE A 5 -43.77 0.85 -59.70
CA ILE A 5 -42.34 0.79 -60.09
C ILE A 5 -41.45 1.31 -58.95
N LYS A 6 -41.86 2.37 -58.25
CA LYS A 6 -41.12 2.89 -57.08
C LYS A 6 -41.11 1.91 -55.90
N ARG A 7 -42.21 1.17 -55.66
CA ARG A 7 -42.27 0.10 -54.65
C ARG A 7 -41.43 -1.11 -55.05
N ALA A 8 -41.43 -1.51 -56.33
CA ALA A 8 -40.60 -2.60 -56.82
C ALA A 8 -39.09 -2.30 -56.72
N PHE A 9 -38.68 -1.06 -57.03
CA PHE A 9 -37.27 -0.64 -56.87
C PHE A 9 -36.84 -0.54 -55.41
N ALA A 10 -37.71 -0.08 -54.51
CA ALA A 10 -37.40 -0.05 -53.07
C ALA A 10 -37.25 -1.45 -52.47
N ILE A 11 -38.08 -2.41 -52.91
CA ILE A 11 -38.02 -3.81 -52.46
C ILE A 11 -36.76 -4.50 -53.01
N LEU A 12 -36.39 -4.23 -54.27
CA LEU A 12 -35.18 -4.79 -54.88
C LEU A 12 -33.90 -4.23 -54.26
N PHE A 13 -33.87 -2.95 -53.88
CA PHE A 13 -32.72 -2.32 -53.20
C PHE A 13 -32.57 -2.82 -51.75
N LEU A 14 -33.68 -3.09 -51.05
CA LEU A 14 -33.66 -3.74 -49.72
C LEU A 14 -33.20 -5.20 -49.78
N MET A 15 -33.53 -5.94 -50.84
CA MET A 15 -33.06 -7.33 -51.00
C MET A 15 -31.56 -7.40 -51.33
N VAL A 16 -31.02 -6.49 -52.14
CA VAL A 16 -29.61 -6.48 -52.54
C VAL A 16 -28.70 -5.96 -51.42
N ILE A 17 -29.11 -4.93 -50.66
CA ILE A 17 -28.37 -4.49 -49.47
C ILE A 17 -28.55 -5.49 -48.30
N GLY A 18 -29.72 -6.12 -48.17
CA GLY A 18 -29.96 -7.16 -47.17
C GLY A 18 -29.11 -8.42 -47.37
N SER A 19 -28.72 -8.75 -48.60
CA SER A 19 -27.86 -9.90 -48.90
C SER A 19 -26.35 -9.58 -48.88
N ALA A 20 -25.95 -8.31 -49.04
CA ALA A 20 -24.56 -7.88 -48.85
C ALA A 20 -24.15 -7.75 -47.37
N VAL A 21 -25.11 -7.60 -46.44
CA VAL A 21 -24.88 -7.60 -44.99
C VAL A 21 -24.76 -9.03 -44.42
N LEU A 22 -25.11 -10.06 -45.20
CA LEU A 22 -25.02 -11.46 -44.78
C LEU A 22 -23.72 -12.17 -45.19
N TYR A 23 -22.76 -11.47 -45.83
CA TYR A 23 -21.49 -12.04 -46.27
C TYR A 23 -20.27 -11.58 -45.43
N ASN A 24 -20.48 -10.92 -44.29
CA ASN A 24 -19.38 -10.52 -43.40
C ASN A 24 -19.68 -10.68 -41.90
N CYS A 25 -20.54 -11.64 -41.57
CA CYS A 25 -20.69 -12.16 -40.22
C CYS A 25 -20.42 -13.66 -40.24
N GLU A 26 -19.15 -14.05 -40.42
CA GLU A 26 -18.67 -15.15 -39.59
C GLU A 26 -18.53 -14.56 -38.19
N PRO A 27 -19.34 -14.97 -37.20
CA PRO A 27 -19.00 -14.64 -35.84
C PRO A 27 -17.65 -15.33 -35.56
N GLU A 28 -16.58 -14.55 -35.34
CA GLU A 28 -15.46 -15.07 -34.56
C GLU A 28 -16.08 -15.70 -33.31
N ILE A 29 -15.71 -16.95 -33.04
CA ILE A 29 -16.14 -17.71 -31.87
C ILE A 29 -15.54 -17.01 -30.66
N ASP A 30 -16.21 -15.95 -30.21
CA ASP A 30 -15.88 -15.15 -29.04
C ASP A 30 -17.08 -15.22 -28.08
N SER A 31 -17.41 -16.43 -27.68
CA SER A 31 -17.94 -16.67 -26.34
C SER A 31 -17.17 -17.85 -25.74
N LEU A 32 -16.27 -17.50 -24.82
CA LEU A 32 -15.51 -18.43 -23.99
C LEU A 32 -16.46 -19.47 -23.37
N GLY A 33 -16.49 -20.67 -23.94
CA GLY A 33 -17.00 -21.89 -23.30
C GLY A 33 -18.50 -21.97 -23.03
N GLU A 34 -19.32 -21.00 -23.45
CA GLU A 34 -20.77 -21.03 -23.17
C GLU A 34 -21.47 -22.20 -23.89
N GLN A 35 -20.96 -22.61 -25.06
CA GLN A 35 -21.42 -23.79 -25.79
C GLN A 35 -21.01 -25.15 -25.17
N LEU A 36 -20.13 -25.17 -24.16
CA LEU A 36 -19.75 -26.42 -23.46
C LEU A 36 -20.69 -26.77 -22.29
N PHE A 37 -21.65 -25.89 -21.97
CA PHE A 37 -22.53 -26.03 -20.80
C PHE A 37 -24.03 -26.18 -21.14
N LEU A 38 -24.42 -26.18 -22.42
CA LEU A 38 -25.83 -26.14 -22.82
C LEU A 38 -26.48 -27.51 -23.11
N GLU A 39 -25.71 -28.56 -23.34
CA GLU A 39 -26.25 -29.92 -23.43
C GLU A 39 -25.28 -30.91 -22.76
N ASP A 40 -25.79 -31.62 -21.74
CA ASP A 40 -25.17 -32.75 -21.03
C ASP A 40 -23.67 -32.68 -20.69
N GLY A 41 -23.38 -32.19 -19.48
CA GLY A 41 -22.29 -32.67 -18.61
C GLY A 41 -20.97 -33.04 -19.29
N THR A 42 -20.21 -32.06 -19.76
CA THR A 42 -18.79 -32.28 -20.01
C THR A 42 -18.07 -32.42 -18.66
N ASN A 43 -17.49 -33.60 -18.40
CA ASN A 43 -16.59 -33.83 -17.28
C ASN A 43 -15.33 -32.97 -17.48
N GLY A 44 -15.34 -31.74 -16.98
CA GLY A 44 -14.15 -30.90 -16.92
C GLY A 44 -13.11 -31.59 -16.04
N ASN A 45 -12.14 -32.25 -16.65
CA ASN A 45 -11.05 -32.89 -15.92
C ASN A 45 -10.12 -31.80 -15.39
N GLU A 46 -10.14 -31.56 -14.07
CA GLU A 46 -9.14 -30.73 -13.40
C GLU A 46 -7.82 -31.50 -13.35
N VAL A 47 -6.77 -30.92 -13.94
CA VAL A 47 -5.42 -31.50 -13.96
C VAL A 47 -4.45 -30.48 -13.41
N SER A 48 -3.48 -30.96 -12.62
CA SER A 48 -2.42 -30.14 -12.04
C SER A 48 -1.09 -30.41 -12.75
N TYR A 49 -0.37 -29.34 -13.08
CA TYR A 49 0.97 -29.39 -13.66
C TYR A 49 1.96 -28.62 -12.79
N ASP A 50 3.20 -29.08 -12.80
CA ASP A 50 4.28 -28.40 -12.09
C ASP A 50 4.65 -27.06 -12.74
N LEU A 51 5.00 -26.09 -11.90
CA LEU A 51 5.55 -24.80 -12.29
C LEU A 51 7.00 -24.65 -11.84
N ILE A 52 7.72 -23.72 -12.47
CA ILE A 52 8.99 -23.21 -11.95
C ILE A 52 8.67 -21.91 -11.21
N ALA A 53 8.71 -21.96 -9.88
CA ALA A 53 8.47 -20.83 -9.00
C ALA A 53 9.75 -20.48 -8.25
N TYR A 54 10.11 -19.20 -8.21
CA TYR A 54 11.37 -18.74 -7.63
C TYR A 54 11.23 -17.39 -6.95
N ASN A 55 12.20 -17.07 -6.08
CA ASN A 55 12.30 -15.76 -5.45
C ASN A 55 12.89 -14.75 -6.43
N ILE A 56 12.30 -13.57 -6.52
CA ILE A 56 12.88 -12.41 -7.16
C ILE A 56 13.41 -11.51 -6.07
N ASP A 57 14.73 -11.38 -6.01
CA ASP A 57 15.39 -10.42 -5.13
C ASP A 57 15.20 -8.99 -5.65
N ASN A 58 14.62 -8.14 -4.81
CA ASN A 58 14.48 -6.70 -5.08
C ASN A 58 15.50 -5.87 -4.29
N ASN A 59 16.52 -6.52 -3.71
CA ASN A 59 17.59 -5.94 -2.91
C ASN A 59 17.07 -5.13 -1.71
N ASP A 60 15.91 -5.49 -1.17
CA ASP A 60 15.27 -4.80 -0.05
C ASP A 60 14.99 -3.31 -0.29
N ILE A 61 14.89 -2.91 -1.56
CA ILE A 61 14.74 -1.52 -1.98
C ILE A 61 13.42 -1.33 -2.71
N VAL A 62 12.72 -0.24 -2.40
CA VAL A 62 11.55 0.22 -3.14
C VAL A 62 11.56 1.74 -3.22
N ARG A 63 11.02 2.30 -4.32
CA ARG A 63 10.77 3.73 -4.41
C ARG A 63 9.72 4.11 -3.35
N ALA A 64 10.02 5.11 -2.53
CA ALA A 64 9.26 5.44 -1.33
C ALA A 64 9.19 6.97 -1.08
N ASP A 65 9.17 7.77 -2.15
CA ASP A 65 8.91 9.22 -2.10
C ASP A 65 7.42 9.57 -2.19
N PHE A 66 7.11 10.86 -2.05
CA PHE A 66 5.77 11.45 -2.11
C PHE A 66 4.85 10.86 -3.20
N SER A 67 5.36 10.63 -4.42
CA SER A 67 4.52 10.14 -5.54
C SER A 67 4.08 8.68 -5.38
N THR A 68 4.81 7.91 -4.57
CA THR A 68 4.59 6.47 -4.36
C THR A 68 4.10 6.15 -2.95
N LEU A 69 4.33 7.06 -2.00
CA LEU A 69 4.04 6.91 -0.59
C LEU A 69 2.63 7.41 -0.27
N GLY A 70 1.62 6.60 -0.63
CA GLY A 70 0.23 6.85 -0.24
C GLY A 70 -0.02 6.72 1.28
N SER A 71 0.90 6.06 1.99
CA SER A 71 0.92 5.95 3.44
C SER A 71 2.37 5.75 3.90
N ALA A 72 2.74 6.26 5.07
CA ALA A 72 4.08 6.06 5.64
C ALA A 72 4.04 5.04 6.78
N VAL A 73 5.01 4.14 6.83
CA VAL A 73 5.09 3.09 7.86
C VAL A 73 6.14 3.46 8.89
N ILE A 74 5.80 3.31 10.17
CA ILE A 74 6.69 3.52 11.30
C ILE A 74 6.64 2.27 12.18
N GLY A 75 7.79 1.83 12.69
CA GLY A 75 7.86 0.75 13.66
C GLY A 75 9.03 -0.18 13.43
N VAL A 76 8.96 -1.33 14.08
CA VAL A 76 9.95 -2.38 13.96
C VAL A 76 9.26 -3.72 14.15
N PHE A 77 9.64 -4.72 13.37
CA PHE A 77 9.10 -6.07 13.49
C PHE A 77 10.15 -7.10 13.11
N ASP A 78 10.45 -8.00 14.05
CA ASP A 78 11.41 -9.09 13.90
C ASP A 78 10.76 -10.46 14.05
N GLU A 79 11.01 -11.36 13.12
CA GLU A 79 10.56 -12.75 13.20
C GLU A 79 11.52 -13.71 12.46
N PRO A 80 11.50 -15.02 12.77
CA PRO A 80 12.57 -15.93 12.38
C PRO A 80 12.76 -16.17 10.87
N GLN A 81 11.75 -15.95 10.02
CA GLN A 81 11.81 -16.29 8.60
C GLN A 81 12.36 -15.13 7.75
N PHE A 82 11.90 -13.89 7.96
CA PHE A 82 12.38 -12.72 7.20
C PHE A 82 13.36 -11.84 7.99
N GLY A 83 13.45 -12.04 9.31
CA GLY A 83 14.24 -11.23 10.22
C GLY A 83 13.64 -9.87 10.51
N ARG A 84 14.52 -8.94 10.88
CA ARG A 84 14.13 -7.63 11.40
C ARG A 84 13.90 -6.64 10.26
N GLN A 85 12.77 -5.98 10.30
CA GLN A 85 12.40 -4.85 9.46
C GLN A 85 12.14 -3.63 10.37
N LYS A 86 12.89 -2.54 10.18
CA LYS A 86 12.71 -1.29 10.92
C LYS A 86 12.39 -0.15 9.96
N ALA A 87 11.24 0.49 10.17
CA ALA A 87 10.72 1.54 9.31
C ALA A 87 10.69 2.90 10.05
N SER A 88 11.21 3.93 9.38
CA SER A 88 11.22 5.32 9.82
C SER A 88 10.65 6.20 8.72
N TYR A 89 10.18 7.38 9.11
CA TYR A 89 9.54 8.32 8.20
C TYR A 89 10.22 9.68 8.27
N PHE A 90 10.52 10.25 7.11
CA PHE A 90 11.07 11.59 6.94
C PHE A 90 10.04 12.49 6.28
N THR A 91 9.96 13.73 6.77
CA THR A 91 9.05 14.74 6.23
C THR A 91 9.69 16.12 6.28
N GLN A 92 9.60 16.86 5.18
CA GLN A 92 9.91 18.28 5.18
C GLN A 92 8.87 19.03 6.01
N ILE A 93 9.32 20.08 6.69
CA ILE A 93 8.45 20.97 7.46
C ILE A 93 8.33 22.32 6.75
N ARG A 94 7.13 22.88 6.73
CA ARG A 94 6.83 24.18 6.13
C ARG A 94 6.02 25.05 7.08
N MET A 95 6.24 26.36 7.02
CA MET A 95 5.40 27.30 7.76
C MET A 95 4.02 27.44 7.11
N ALA A 96 2.96 27.54 7.91
CA ALA A 96 1.62 27.80 7.39
C ALA A 96 1.45 29.26 6.89
N ALA A 97 2.26 30.19 7.40
CA ALA A 97 2.32 31.58 6.96
C ALA A 97 3.78 32.08 6.94
N TYR A 98 4.07 32.99 6.01
CA TYR A 98 5.40 33.61 5.88
C TYR A 98 5.48 34.92 6.64
N ASP A 99 6.70 35.28 7.04
CA ASP A 99 7.02 36.44 7.88
C ASP A 99 6.05 36.61 9.07
N PRO A 100 5.87 35.57 9.89
CA PRO A 100 4.90 35.61 10.98
C PRO A 100 5.29 36.63 12.05
N ASP A 101 4.32 37.42 12.48
CA ASP A 101 4.43 38.25 13.67
C ASP A 101 3.93 37.47 14.90
N PHE A 102 4.86 37.12 15.80
CA PHE A 102 4.53 36.44 17.06
C PHE A 102 4.11 37.38 18.19
N GLY A 103 3.99 38.69 17.95
CA GLY A 103 3.72 39.69 18.97
C GLY A 103 4.95 40.06 19.80
N THR A 104 4.72 40.79 20.89
CA THR A 104 5.76 41.27 21.81
C THR A 104 6.05 40.21 22.88
N ASN A 105 7.32 40.01 23.22
CA ASN A 105 7.76 39.06 24.26
C ASN A 105 7.16 37.65 24.13
N ALA A 106 7.11 37.13 22.89
CA ALA A 106 6.51 35.83 22.64
C ALA A 106 7.28 34.70 23.34
N VAL A 107 6.55 33.84 24.07
CA VAL A 107 7.08 32.68 24.79
C VAL A 107 6.33 31.42 24.39
N VAL A 108 7.06 30.40 23.96
CA VAL A 108 6.51 29.08 23.63
C VAL A 108 6.06 28.35 24.89
N ASP A 109 4.77 28.01 24.95
CA ASP A 109 4.19 27.19 26.01
C ASP A 109 4.45 25.70 25.74
N SER A 110 4.11 25.24 24.53
CA SER A 110 4.29 23.84 24.12
C SER A 110 4.33 23.69 22.60
N VAL A 111 4.98 22.62 22.13
CA VAL A 111 4.98 22.25 20.71
C VAL A 111 4.62 20.78 20.59
N VAL A 112 3.76 20.46 19.63
CA VAL A 112 3.23 19.10 19.47
C VAL A 112 3.25 18.70 18.00
N MET A 113 3.91 17.59 17.69
CA MET A 113 3.74 16.91 16.41
C MET A 113 2.48 16.03 16.47
N VAL A 114 1.60 16.21 15.51
CA VAL A 114 0.37 15.44 15.34
C VAL A 114 0.54 14.53 14.13
N LEU A 115 0.41 13.23 14.34
CA LEU A 115 0.39 12.21 13.29
C LEU A 115 -1.00 11.59 13.21
N LYS A 116 -1.45 11.33 11.97
CA LYS A 116 -2.73 10.67 11.69
C LYS A 116 -2.50 9.22 11.29
N PRO A 117 -2.66 8.25 12.21
CA PRO A 117 -2.55 6.83 11.88
C PRO A 117 -3.74 6.34 11.07
N ASN A 118 -3.52 5.28 10.31
CA ASN A 118 -4.60 4.53 9.69
C ASN A 118 -5.32 3.71 10.77
N VAL A 119 -6.60 4.00 10.96
CA VAL A 119 -7.47 3.30 11.91
C VAL A 119 -8.52 2.47 11.16
N PRO A 120 -8.95 1.33 11.71
CA PRO A 120 -10.10 0.59 11.16
C PRO A 120 -11.34 1.49 11.13
N GLN A 121 -12.20 1.33 10.12
CA GLN A 121 -13.43 2.12 9.98
C GLN A 121 -14.60 1.63 10.87
N SER A 122 -14.40 0.58 11.68
CA SER A 122 -15.45 0.01 12.54
C SER A 122 -15.62 0.82 13.83
N SER A 123 -16.87 1.22 14.12
CA SER A 123 -17.26 1.89 15.37
C SER A 123 -17.08 1.03 16.62
N ASP A 124 -17.11 -0.30 16.47
CA ASP A 124 -17.13 -1.25 17.60
C ASP A 124 -15.78 -1.31 18.34
N SER A 125 -14.73 -0.75 17.75
CA SER A 125 -13.39 -0.67 18.35
C SER A 125 -13.16 0.63 19.15
N LEU A 126 -14.16 1.51 19.23
CA LEU A 126 -14.06 2.80 19.88
C LEU A 126 -14.42 2.71 21.38
N VAL A 127 -13.47 3.08 22.25
CA VAL A 127 -13.71 3.18 23.69
C VAL A 127 -13.83 4.66 24.06
N THR A 128 -14.91 5.06 24.72
CA THR A 128 -15.14 6.45 25.18
C THR A 128 -15.04 6.53 26.69
N THR A 129 -14.36 7.54 27.19
CA THR A 129 -14.29 7.89 28.61
C THR A 129 -14.57 9.38 28.75
N THR A 130 -15.43 9.72 29.70
CA THR A 130 -15.87 11.11 29.91
C THR A 130 -15.50 11.56 31.31
N ASN A 131 -14.99 12.78 31.42
CA ASN A 131 -14.81 13.49 32.67
C ASN A 131 -15.72 14.73 32.66
N GLU A 132 -16.79 14.67 33.45
CA GLU A 132 -17.79 15.74 33.60
C GLU A 132 -17.34 16.86 34.56
N SER A 133 -16.17 16.73 35.20
CA SER A 133 -15.64 17.72 36.16
C SER A 133 -14.28 18.26 35.71
N TYR A 134 -14.10 18.41 34.40
CA TYR A 134 -12.85 18.90 33.84
C TYR A 134 -12.82 20.43 33.87
N VAL A 135 -11.81 21.03 34.49
CA VAL A 135 -11.65 22.49 34.47
C VAL A 135 -10.78 22.87 33.28
N TYR A 136 -11.34 23.60 32.32
CA TYR A 136 -10.56 24.13 31.19
C TYR A 136 -9.62 25.23 31.70
N PRO A 137 -8.29 25.10 31.50
CA PRO A 137 -7.32 26.01 32.09
C PRO A 137 -7.43 27.47 31.62
N ASP A 138 -8.08 27.71 30.47
CA ASP A 138 -8.29 29.07 29.97
C ASP A 138 -9.60 29.63 30.53
N GLY A 139 -9.49 30.72 31.30
CA GLY A 139 -10.61 31.30 32.04
C GLY A 139 -11.06 30.50 33.27
N ASN A 140 -10.37 29.40 33.61
CA ASN A 140 -10.71 28.51 34.74
C ASN A 140 -12.19 28.12 34.72
N ALA A 141 -12.66 27.67 33.55
CA ALA A 141 -14.07 27.40 33.28
C ALA A 141 -14.38 25.91 33.45
N ASP A 142 -15.52 25.61 34.06
CA ASP A 142 -16.04 24.25 34.15
C ASP A 142 -16.39 23.73 32.75
N ALA A 143 -15.97 22.49 32.49
CA ALA A 143 -16.08 21.84 31.20
C ALA A 143 -16.18 20.32 31.33
N LYS A 144 -16.64 19.72 30.23
CA LYS A 144 -16.64 18.30 29.98
C LYS A 144 -15.49 17.92 29.07
N LEU A 145 -14.74 16.88 29.43
CA LEU A 145 -13.72 16.26 28.57
C LEU A 145 -14.18 14.87 28.13
N GLU A 146 -14.31 14.66 26.82
CA GLU A 146 -14.56 13.37 26.21
C GLU A 146 -13.28 12.86 25.53
N LEU A 147 -12.76 11.72 26.00
CA LEU A 147 -11.63 11.01 25.41
C LEU A 147 -12.13 9.75 24.73
N LYS A 148 -11.86 9.62 23.43
CA LYS A 148 -12.10 8.40 22.67
C LYS A 148 -10.79 7.78 22.23
N THR A 149 -10.66 6.47 22.35
CA THR A 149 -9.48 5.71 21.91
C THR A 149 -9.88 4.65 20.91
N ILE A 150 -9.10 4.51 19.84
CA ILE A 150 -9.30 3.50 18.80
C ILE A 150 -7.96 2.81 18.49
N PRO A 151 -7.90 1.48 18.38
CA PRO A 151 -6.67 0.78 18.02
C PRO A 151 -6.25 1.17 16.60
N VAL A 152 -4.95 1.44 16.41
CA VAL A 152 -4.41 1.66 15.07
C VAL A 152 -4.27 0.31 14.35
N SER A 153 -4.29 0.33 13.01
CA SER A 153 -3.96 -0.86 12.22
C SER A 153 -2.49 -1.22 12.44
N LYS A 154 -2.20 -2.44 12.90
CA LYS A 154 -0.85 -2.91 13.27
C LYS A 154 -0.52 -4.22 12.55
N TYR A 155 0.75 -4.44 12.25
CA TYR A 155 1.27 -5.69 11.71
C TYR A 155 2.55 -6.10 12.45
N GLY A 156 2.58 -7.29 13.04
CA GLY A 156 3.70 -7.78 13.85
C GLY A 156 3.32 -8.19 15.28
N LYS A 157 4.27 -8.13 16.21
CA LYS A 157 4.09 -8.52 17.63
C LYS A 157 3.37 -7.43 18.41
N THR A 158 2.04 -7.43 18.31
CA THR A 158 1.17 -6.46 18.99
C THR A 158 0.98 -6.71 20.48
N LYS A 159 1.34 -7.90 20.98
CA LYS A 159 1.34 -8.25 22.39
C LYS A 159 2.67 -8.88 22.81
N THR A 160 3.16 -8.48 23.99
CA THR A 160 4.34 -9.06 24.65
C THR A 160 3.92 -9.48 26.06
N ALA A 161 4.11 -10.77 26.39
CA ALA A 161 3.66 -11.35 27.66
C ALA A 161 2.19 -11.02 28.01
N GLY A 162 1.30 -11.08 27.01
CA GLY A 162 -0.13 -10.80 27.16
C GLY A 162 -0.53 -9.32 27.16
N ASN A 163 0.42 -8.41 27.36
CA ASN A 163 0.19 -6.96 27.35
C ASN A 163 0.42 -6.35 25.98
N ILE A 164 -0.17 -5.19 25.72
CA ILE A 164 0.07 -4.47 24.46
C ILE A 164 1.52 -4.03 24.41
N THR A 165 2.21 -4.38 23.32
CA THR A 165 3.60 -3.96 23.10
C THR A 165 3.66 -2.43 22.97
N PRO A 166 4.40 -1.70 23.82
CA PRO A 166 4.61 -0.27 23.62
C PRO A 166 5.70 -0.02 22.57
N LEU A 167 5.59 1.07 21.82
CA LEU A 167 6.65 1.62 20.98
C LEU A 167 7.01 3.02 21.46
N THR A 168 8.30 3.34 21.57
CA THR A 168 8.77 4.67 21.92
C THR A 168 9.08 5.43 20.64
N LEU A 169 8.16 6.29 20.23
CA LEU A 169 8.32 7.16 19.07
C LEU A 169 9.35 8.24 19.39
N LYS A 170 10.29 8.45 18.48
CA LYS A 170 11.34 9.46 18.56
C LYS A 170 11.26 10.40 17.37
N VAL A 171 11.33 11.71 17.63
CA VAL A 171 11.35 12.76 16.60
C VAL A 171 12.70 13.45 16.65
N HIS A 172 13.38 13.52 15.51
CA HIS A 172 14.66 14.23 15.36
C HIS A 172 14.57 15.31 14.29
N GLU A 173 15.36 16.37 14.43
CA GLU A 173 15.58 17.34 13.34
C GLU A 173 16.30 16.66 12.18
N VAL A 174 15.84 16.89 10.96
CA VAL A 174 16.59 16.51 9.75
C VAL A 174 17.54 17.64 9.39
N THR A 175 18.81 17.30 9.23
CA THR A 175 19.89 18.25 8.93
C THR A 175 20.36 18.14 7.50
N GLU A 176 19.97 17.12 6.74
CA GLU A 176 20.25 17.00 5.30
C GLU A 176 19.10 17.60 4.47
N PHE A 177 19.42 18.17 3.31
CA PHE A 177 18.39 18.66 2.39
C PHE A 177 17.69 17.47 1.70
N MET A 178 16.36 17.40 1.80
CA MET A 178 15.57 16.26 1.31
C MET A 178 15.20 16.33 -0.19
N GLY A 179 15.57 17.40 -0.89
CA GLY A 179 15.18 17.61 -2.30
C GLY A 179 13.77 18.20 -2.46
N SER A 180 13.27 18.15 -3.69
CA SER A 180 11.88 18.47 -4.05
C SER A 180 10.95 17.29 -3.73
N TYR A 181 9.67 17.58 -3.52
CA TYR A 181 8.65 16.53 -3.36
C TYR A 181 8.42 15.70 -4.63
N THR A 182 8.93 16.13 -5.77
CA THR A 182 8.89 15.40 -7.04
C THR A 182 10.08 14.46 -7.24
N ASP A 183 11.11 14.56 -6.41
CA ASP A 183 12.33 13.78 -6.56
C ASP A 183 12.08 12.32 -6.18
N SER A 184 12.69 11.42 -6.93
CA SER A 184 12.62 9.98 -6.62
C SER A 184 13.53 9.65 -5.46
N VAL A 185 12.97 9.06 -4.40
CA VAL A 185 13.73 8.62 -3.22
C VAL A 185 13.42 7.16 -2.95
N PHE A 186 14.46 6.39 -2.64
CA PHE A 186 14.36 4.96 -2.34
C PHE A 186 14.38 4.70 -0.83
N SER A 187 13.80 3.57 -0.43
CA SER A 187 13.61 3.17 0.97
C SER A 187 14.90 2.94 1.75
N ASN A 188 16.06 2.92 1.11
CA ASN A 188 17.37 2.80 1.75
C ASN A 188 18.07 4.17 1.99
N LYS A 189 17.45 5.29 1.60
CA LYS A 189 18.00 6.63 1.83
C LYS A 189 17.77 7.06 3.27
N ASP A 190 18.84 7.07 4.07
CA ASP A 190 18.85 7.65 5.42
C ASP A 190 19.36 9.09 5.33
N PHE A 191 18.47 10.07 5.50
CA PHE A 191 18.86 11.47 5.58
C PHE A 191 19.48 11.78 6.94
N ALA A 192 20.55 12.58 6.96
CA ALA A 192 21.21 12.91 8.22
C ALA A 192 20.25 13.59 9.21
N ALA A 193 20.12 13.00 10.40
CA ALA A 193 19.32 13.52 11.52
C ALA A 193 20.24 14.09 12.61
N GLY A 194 19.80 15.18 13.24
CA GLY A 194 20.50 15.87 14.31
C GLY A 194 19.90 15.58 15.68
N VAL A 195 19.60 16.65 16.41
CA VAL A 195 19.07 16.64 17.78
C VAL A 195 17.71 15.91 17.89
N GLU A 196 17.53 15.12 18.96
CA GLU A 196 16.22 14.61 19.37
C GLU A 196 15.35 15.77 19.84
N LEU A 197 14.22 15.98 19.17
CA LEU A 197 13.26 17.03 19.48
C LEU A 197 12.12 16.53 20.37
N GLY A 198 11.83 15.23 20.39
CA GLY A 198 10.69 14.73 21.16
C GLY A 198 10.62 13.22 21.23
N SER A 199 9.90 12.75 22.26
CA SER A 199 9.71 11.33 22.54
C SER A 199 8.31 11.06 23.08
N LYS A 200 7.69 9.95 22.66
CA LYS A 200 6.38 9.51 23.19
C LYS A 200 6.26 8.00 23.20
N VAL A 201 5.89 7.45 24.36
CA VAL A 201 5.42 6.07 24.44
C VAL A 201 4.04 5.95 23.78
N PHE A 202 3.95 5.09 22.78
CA PHE A 202 2.78 4.80 21.98
C PHE A 202 2.31 3.37 22.23
N ASN A 203 1.12 3.24 22.80
CA ASN A 203 0.52 1.95 23.16
C ASN A 203 -0.41 1.40 22.07
N GLY A 204 -0.25 1.83 20.81
CA GLY A 204 -1.04 1.30 19.70
C GLY A 204 -2.47 1.83 19.58
N PHE A 205 -2.80 2.95 20.25
CA PHE A 205 -4.12 3.60 20.17
C PHE A 205 -4.00 5.05 19.73
N ALA A 206 -4.83 5.45 18.76
CA ALA A 206 -5.07 6.85 18.44
C ALA A 206 -6.10 7.43 19.42
N LYS A 207 -6.01 8.74 19.66
CA LYS A 207 -6.89 9.45 20.61
C LYS A 207 -7.68 10.54 19.93
N SER A 208 -8.97 10.61 20.19
CA SER A 208 -9.81 11.77 19.88
C SER A 208 -10.19 12.44 21.19
N VAL A 209 -10.08 13.76 21.25
CA VAL A 209 -10.42 14.54 22.44
C VAL A 209 -11.35 15.65 22.03
N THR A 210 -12.47 15.76 22.75
CA THR A 210 -13.39 16.88 22.68
C THR A 210 -13.48 17.51 24.07
N ILE A 211 -13.33 18.83 24.15
CA ILE A 211 -13.54 19.60 25.37
C ILE A 211 -14.68 20.58 25.10
N THR A 212 -15.71 20.52 25.94
CA THR A 212 -16.93 21.32 25.81
C THR A 212 -17.15 22.09 27.11
N LYS A 213 -17.32 23.41 27.05
CA LYS A 213 -17.66 24.23 28.22
C LYS A 213 -19.07 23.92 28.72
N ASP A 214 -19.25 23.85 30.03
CA ASP A 214 -20.56 23.54 30.64
C ASP A 214 -21.53 24.71 30.51
N ALA A 215 -21.03 25.94 30.62
CA ALA A 215 -21.85 27.15 30.65
C ALA A 215 -22.65 27.40 29.36
N ASN A 216 -22.13 27.00 28.19
CA ASN A 216 -22.70 27.33 26.88
C ASN A 216 -22.62 26.21 25.84
N ASN A 217 -22.17 25.01 26.21
CA ASN A 217 -21.94 23.88 25.29
C ASN A 217 -20.98 24.17 24.13
N GLU A 218 -20.13 25.19 24.25
CA GLU A 218 -19.13 25.52 23.23
C GLU A 218 -17.98 24.50 23.24
N GLN A 219 -17.66 23.92 22.09
CA GLN A 219 -16.47 23.09 21.93
C GLN A 219 -15.23 23.97 21.81
N VAL A 220 -14.39 23.96 22.85
CA VAL A 220 -13.16 24.76 22.90
C VAL A 220 -11.95 24.03 22.33
N PHE A 221 -12.04 22.70 22.21
CA PHE A 221 -10.99 21.89 21.61
C PHE A 221 -11.57 20.60 21.03
N THR A 222 -11.20 20.29 19.80
CA THR A 222 -11.56 19.02 19.16
C THR A 222 -10.35 18.47 18.41
N SER A 223 -10.11 17.17 18.55
CA SER A 223 -9.10 16.42 17.81
C SER A 223 -9.62 15.01 17.53
N THR A 224 -9.19 14.42 16.42
CA THR A 224 -9.75 13.16 15.92
C THR A 224 -8.64 12.23 15.49
N ASN A 225 -8.56 11.08 16.16
CA ASN A 225 -7.63 9.98 15.86
C ASN A 225 -6.17 10.45 15.79
N ASP A 226 -5.70 11.16 16.81
CA ASP A 226 -4.35 11.71 16.84
C ASP A 226 -3.35 10.78 17.55
N ILE A 227 -2.12 10.77 17.05
CA ILE A 227 -0.92 10.48 17.84
C ILE A 227 -0.20 11.82 18.06
N ARG A 228 -0.19 12.30 19.30
CA ARG A 228 0.41 13.59 19.69
C ARG A 228 1.74 13.36 20.40
N ILE A 229 2.84 13.84 19.82
CA ILE A 229 4.20 13.72 20.34
C ILE A 229 4.67 15.11 20.79
N PRO A 230 4.92 15.34 22.09
CA PRO A 230 5.49 16.59 22.57
C PRO A 230 6.90 16.81 22.00
N LEU A 231 7.18 18.04 21.56
CA LEU A 231 8.49 18.47 21.07
C LEU A 231 9.11 19.50 22.02
N ASP A 232 10.43 19.69 21.91
CA ASP A 232 11.23 20.61 22.70
C ASP A 232 10.83 22.06 22.41
N LYS A 233 10.14 22.68 23.38
CA LYS A 233 9.73 24.09 23.29
C LYS A 233 10.89 25.08 23.20
N THR A 234 12.04 24.77 23.82
CA THR A 234 13.23 25.64 23.81
C THR A 234 13.85 25.65 22.43
N PHE A 235 13.88 24.49 21.75
CA PHE A 235 14.27 24.43 20.35
C PHE A 235 13.41 25.38 19.50
N PHE A 236 12.08 25.31 19.61
CA PHE A 236 11.19 26.18 18.82
C PHE A 236 11.23 27.66 19.24
N GLN A 237 11.46 27.96 20.53
CA GLN A 237 11.70 29.33 20.99
C GLN A 237 12.89 29.96 20.26
N ASN A 238 14.01 29.22 20.18
CA ASN A 238 15.24 29.71 19.56
C ASN A 238 15.19 29.63 18.03
N LYS A 239 14.62 28.55 17.49
CA LYS A 239 14.61 28.27 16.06
C LYS A 239 13.56 29.12 15.35
N ILE A 240 12.41 29.37 15.96
CA ILE A 240 11.26 30.03 15.33
C ILE A 240 11.03 31.42 15.93
N ILE A 241 10.69 31.53 17.21
CA ILE A 241 10.30 32.83 17.79
C ILE A 241 11.44 33.85 17.71
N ALA A 242 12.68 33.46 18.05
CA ALA A 242 13.84 34.35 17.99
C ALA A 242 14.25 34.77 16.56
N LYS A 243 13.66 34.13 15.53
CA LYS A 243 13.88 34.45 14.11
C LYS A 243 12.79 35.34 13.51
N LYS A 244 11.87 35.87 14.32
CA LYS A 244 10.89 36.88 13.91
C LYS A 244 11.55 38.02 13.13
N GLY A 245 11.05 38.32 11.93
CA GLY A 245 11.55 39.38 11.04
C GLY A 245 12.90 39.11 10.35
N GLN A 246 13.53 37.95 10.60
CA GLN A 246 14.77 37.56 9.94
C GLN A 246 14.50 36.82 8.62
N SER A 247 15.49 36.80 7.73
CA SER A 247 15.40 36.21 6.39
C SER A 247 14.88 34.77 6.35
N GLU A 248 15.20 33.99 7.39
CA GLU A 248 14.87 32.59 7.52
C GLU A 248 13.36 32.33 7.53
N LEU A 249 12.55 33.29 8.01
CA LEU A 249 11.10 33.17 8.09
C LEU A 249 10.36 33.94 6.98
N LYS A 250 11.07 34.71 6.14
CA LYS A 250 10.45 35.60 5.15
C LYS A 250 9.74 34.88 4.01
N ASP A 251 10.24 33.70 3.64
CA ASP A 251 9.69 32.92 2.54
C ASP A 251 10.01 31.44 2.68
N MET A 252 9.34 30.63 1.86
CA MET A 252 9.49 29.18 1.87
C MET A 252 10.91 28.72 1.54
N SER A 253 11.56 29.36 0.57
CA SER A 253 12.87 28.93 0.06
C SER A 253 13.97 29.09 1.11
N ASN A 254 13.87 30.14 1.92
CA ASN A 254 14.77 30.37 3.05
C ASN A 254 14.44 29.41 4.19
N PHE A 255 13.17 29.23 4.52
CA PHE A 255 12.74 28.37 5.62
C PHE A 255 13.16 26.92 5.43
N ILE A 256 12.90 26.30 4.27
CA ILE A 256 13.21 24.87 4.05
C ILE A 256 14.71 24.56 4.06
N ARG A 257 15.58 25.58 3.90
CA ARG A 257 17.04 25.42 4.04
C ARG A 257 17.49 25.53 5.49
N TYR A 258 16.78 26.32 6.28
CA TYR A 258 17.03 26.60 7.69
C TYR A 258 16.48 25.51 8.63
N PHE A 259 15.25 25.05 8.38
CA PHE A 259 14.61 23.94 9.08
C PHE A 259 14.14 22.90 8.05
N ARG A 260 14.95 21.87 7.84
CA ARG A 260 14.86 21.01 6.64
C ARG A 260 13.79 19.93 6.74
N GLY A 261 13.50 19.45 7.96
CA GLY A 261 12.48 18.43 8.17
C GLY A 261 12.57 17.75 9.52
N LEU A 262 11.79 16.68 9.66
CA LEU A 262 11.67 15.84 10.84
C LEU A 262 11.81 14.36 10.46
N LYS A 263 12.49 13.59 11.30
CA LYS A 263 12.56 12.12 11.24
C LYS A 263 11.74 11.55 12.39
N VAL A 264 10.74 10.72 12.08
CA VAL A 264 9.99 9.92 13.05
C VAL A 264 10.47 8.48 12.99
N SER A 265 10.84 7.92 14.13
CA SER A 265 11.36 6.55 14.25
C SER A 265 10.93 5.90 15.56
N VAL A 266 11.28 4.64 15.78
CA VAL A 266 11.06 3.93 17.05
C VAL A 266 12.38 3.53 17.70
N GLN A 267 12.42 3.57 19.03
CA GLN A 267 13.62 3.18 19.79
C GLN A 267 13.83 1.66 19.79
N GLU A 268 12.75 0.90 19.83
CA GLU A 268 12.77 -0.55 20.03
C GLU A 268 13.43 -1.30 18.85
N ASN A 269 13.78 -2.56 19.11
CA ASN A 269 14.34 -3.50 18.13
C ASN A 269 13.35 -4.57 17.66
N ASP A 270 12.17 -4.63 18.28
CA ASP A 270 11.10 -5.55 17.93
C ASP A 270 9.74 -5.02 18.43
N GLY A 271 8.66 -5.45 17.82
CA GLY A 271 7.31 -4.96 18.07
C GLY A 271 6.41 -5.10 16.85
N TYR A 272 5.81 -4.00 16.40
CA TYR A 272 4.95 -3.98 15.23
C TYR A 272 5.20 -2.76 14.34
N LEU A 273 4.69 -2.86 13.11
CA LEU A 273 4.62 -1.80 12.12
C LEU A 273 3.21 -1.20 12.14
N PHE A 274 3.10 0.12 12.11
CA PHE A 274 1.83 0.84 11.91
C PHE A 274 1.99 1.90 10.82
N SER A 275 0.87 2.30 10.22
CA SER A 275 0.86 3.22 9.10
C SER A 275 0.21 4.54 9.49
N ILE A 276 0.70 5.64 8.91
CA ILE A 276 0.13 6.99 9.00
C ILE A 276 -0.22 7.51 7.60
N ASN A 277 -1.13 8.47 7.55
CA ASN A 277 -1.38 9.25 6.35
C ASN A 277 -0.52 10.53 6.37
N PRO A 278 0.58 10.59 5.58
CA PRO A 278 1.46 11.74 5.56
C PRO A 278 0.78 12.98 4.96
N ASN A 279 -0.22 12.79 4.09
CA ASN A 279 -0.91 13.87 3.38
C ASN A 279 -2.21 14.32 4.03
N ASP A 280 -2.57 13.73 5.18
CA ASP A 280 -3.72 14.19 5.96
C ASP A 280 -3.49 15.63 6.44
N ALA A 281 -4.49 16.50 6.28
CA ALA A 281 -4.39 17.91 6.70
C ALA A 281 -4.14 18.07 8.21
N GLY A 282 -4.51 17.07 9.01
CA GLY A 282 -4.25 17.03 10.43
C GLY A 282 -2.87 16.47 10.82
N THR A 283 -2.06 16.00 9.87
CA THR A 283 -0.64 15.67 10.10
C THR A 283 0.18 16.97 10.03
N GLN A 284 0.55 17.49 11.20
CA GLN A 284 1.16 18.83 11.33
C GLN A 284 2.01 18.97 12.60
N VAL A 285 2.76 20.07 12.72
CA VAL A 285 3.32 20.51 14.01
C VAL A 285 2.59 21.77 14.45
N ILE A 286 2.15 21.79 15.71
CA ILE A 286 1.43 22.91 16.31
C ILE A 286 2.29 23.51 17.41
N MET A 287 2.64 24.78 17.29
CA MET A 287 3.31 25.55 18.33
C MET A 287 2.28 26.43 19.05
N TYR A 288 2.11 26.22 20.36
CA TYR A 288 1.31 27.05 21.24
C TYR A 288 2.24 28.05 21.95
N TYR A 289 1.91 29.33 21.88
CA TYR A 289 2.71 30.39 22.49
C TYR A 289 1.83 31.48 23.10
N LYS A 290 2.43 32.28 23.97
CA LYS A 290 1.82 33.50 24.54
C LYS A 290 2.63 34.70 24.13
N TYR A 291 1.98 35.84 24.02
CA TYR A 291 2.62 37.12 23.76
C TYR A 291 1.90 38.24 24.51
N ASP A 292 2.61 39.33 24.75
CA ASP A 292 2.08 40.51 25.41
C ASP A 292 1.25 41.31 24.41
N LYS A 293 -0.02 41.56 24.75
CA LYS A 293 -0.93 42.41 24.01
C LYS A 293 -1.34 43.58 24.90
N THR A 294 -1.01 44.80 24.46
CA THR A 294 -1.41 46.03 25.14
C THR A 294 -2.64 46.62 24.45
N GLU A 295 -3.78 46.64 25.14
CA GLU A 295 -5.00 47.30 24.70
C GLU A 295 -5.47 48.25 25.79
N ASN A 296 -5.83 49.49 25.42
CA ASN A 296 -6.29 50.54 26.34
C ASN A 296 -5.38 50.73 27.58
N GLY A 297 -4.06 50.65 27.39
CA GLY A 297 -3.07 50.82 28.47
C GLY A 297 -2.89 49.61 29.40
N THR A 298 -3.64 48.51 29.20
CA THR A 298 -3.49 47.26 29.97
C THR A 298 -2.75 46.22 29.13
N THR A 299 -1.66 45.67 29.68
CA THR A 299 -0.91 44.59 29.03
C THR A 299 -1.40 43.24 29.54
N THR A 300 -1.85 42.38 28.63
CA THR A 300 -2.36 41.03 28.93
C THR A 300 -1.61 39.99 28.13
N ALA A 301 -1.31 38.84 28.76
CA ALA A 301 -0.71 37.71 28.07
C ALA A 301 -1.78 36.99 27.23
N THR A 302 -1.70 37.13 25.91
CA THR A 302 -2.62 36.52 24.96
C THR A 302 -2.03 35.23 24.40
N ARG A 303 -2.81 34.15 24.35
CA ARG A 303 -2.42 32.86 23.76
C ARG A 303 -2.69 32.86 22.26
N ASN A 304 -1.82 32.21 21.49
CA ASN A 304 -2.04 31.95 20.07
C ASN A 304 -1.32 30.67 19.62
N THR A 305 -1.60 30.24 18.39
CA THR A 305 -1.01 29.06 17.77
C THR A 305 -0.36 29.41 16.44
N PHE A 306 0.77 28.78 16.17
CA PHE A 306 1.40 28.80 14.86
C PHE A 306 1.60 27.37 14.36
N ASN A 307 1.12 27.09 13.15
CA ASN A 307 1.12 25.75 12.59
C ASN A 307 2.23 25.60 11.55
N PHE A 308 2.78 24.40 11.49
CA PHE A 308 3.67 23.97 10.42
C PHE A 308 3.02 22.81 9.66
N THR A 309 2.98 22.93 8.35
CA THR A 309 2.41 21.92 7.47
C THR A 309 3.46 20.86 7.16
N LEU A 310 3.07 19.59 7.31
CA LEU A 310 3.88 18.43 6.92
C LEU A 310 3.34 17.77 5.66
N GLY A 311 2.05 17.91 5.36
CA GLY A 311 1.35 17.19 4.27
C GLY A 311 1.70 17.60 2.85
N SER A 312 0.67 17.77 1.99
CA SER A 312 0.85 17.93 0.55
C SER A 312 1.81 19.06 0.16
N GLY A 313 2.66 18.82 -0.83
CA GLY A 313 3.68 19.76 -1.31
C GLY A 313 5.01 19.71 -0.55
N ASN A 314 5.15 18.81 0.43
CA ASN A 314 6.40 18.52 1.14
C ASN A 314 7.11 17.30 0.57
N ALA A 315 8.44 17.29 0.67
CA ALA A 315 9.22 16.08 0.46
C ALA A 315 8.92 15.08 1.59
N HIS A 316 8.59 13.86 1.19
CA HIS A 316 8.29 12.74 2.09
C HIS A 316 9.11 11.54 1.67
N SER A 317 9.62 10.79 2.64
CA SER A 317 10.21 9.49 2.32
C SER A 317 10.10 8.51 3.48
N SER A 318 10.07 7.22 3.16
CA SER A 318 10.26 6.16 4.15
C SER A 318 11.69 5.63 4.08
N LEU A 319 12.26 5.33 5.24
CA LEU A 319 13.49 4.56 5.39
C LEU A 319 13.14 3.20 5.96
N VAL A 320 13.61 2.12 5.33
CA VAL A 320 13.40 0.75 5.78
C VAL A 320 14.74 0.04 5.85
N ASN A 321 15.12 -0.41 7.04
CA ASN A 321 16.31 -1.20 7.25
C ASN A 321 15.94 -2.65 7.52
N TYR A 322 16.67 -3.57 6.89
CA TYR A 322 16.49 -5.00 7.02
C TYR A 322 17.70 -5.66 7.67
N THR A 323 17.46 -6.73 8.41
CA THR A 323 18.48 -7.68 8.86
C THR A 323 17.93 -9.07 8.55
N ARG A 324 18.54 -9.77 7.58
CA ARG A 324 18.06 -11.04 7.05
C ARG A 324 18.67 -12.24 7.79
N PRO A 325 17.89 -13.30 8.10
CA PRO A 325 18.43 -14.54 8.62
C PRO A 325 19.19 -15.31 7.53
N ALA A 326 20.20 -16.09 7.90
CA ALA A 326 20.99 -16.88 6.95
C ALA A 326 20.14 -17.83 6.08
N GLY A 327 19.06 -18.40 6.65
CA GLY A 327 18.13 -19.27 5.91
C GLY A 327 17.29 -18.54 4.86
N PHE A 328 17.06 -17.24 5.04
CA PHE A 328 16.44 -16.39 4.03
C PHE A 328 17.42 -16.15 2.89
N ASP A 329 18.63 -15.65 3.21
CA ASP A 329 19.64 -15.32 2.20
C ASP A 329 20.04 -16.54 1.36
N ALA A 330 20.17 -17.71 1.99
CA ALA A 330 20.46 -18.97 1.31
C ALA A 330 19.39 -19.35 0.26
N GLU A 331 18.11 -19.11 0.54
CA GLU A 331 17.03 -19.41 -0.40
C GLU A 331 16.85 -18.31 -1.47
N ILE A 332 17.10 -17.04 -1.13
CA ILE A 332 17.01 -15.94 -2.10
C ILE A 332 18.13 -16.03 -3.15
N THR A 333 19.33 -16.42 -2.73
CA THR A 333 20.53 -16.48 -3.59
C THR A 333 20.76 -17.83 -4.27
N ALA A 334 19.93 -18.83 -3.98
CA ALA A 334 20.01 -20.15 -4.61
C ALA A 334 19.79 -20.07 -6.15
N ASP A 335 20.22 -21.11 -6.85
CA ASP A 335 19.96 -21.23 -8.29
C ASP A 335 18.44 -21.40 -8.55
N ALA A 336 17.88 -20.47 -9.30
CA ALA A 336 16.47 -20.42 -9.64
C ALA A 336 16.09 -21.25 -10.87
N THR A 337 17.03 -21.95 -11.51
CA THR A 337 16.80 -22.70 -12.77
C THR A 337 15.65 -23.70 -12.65
N ASN A 338 15.60 -24.44 -11.54
CA ASN A 338 14.54 -25.42 -11.25
C ASN A 338 13.48 -24.88 -10.28
N GLY A 339 13.53 -23.59 -9.96
CA GLY A 339 12.74 -22.97 -8.90
C GLY A 339 13.33 -23.18 -7.51
N HIS A 340 12.80 -22.42 -6.56
CA HIS A 340 13.20 -22.47 -5.15
C HIS A 340 12.21 -23.32 -4.35
N LYS A 341 12.66 -23.97 -3.28
CA LYS A 341 11.79 -24.80 -2.43
C LYS A 341 10.82 -23.95 -1.63
N LYS A 342 11.26 -22.76 -1.23
CA LYS A 342 10.43 -21.77 -0.51
C LYS A 342 10.39 -20.45 -1.25
N LEU A 343 9.21 -19.85 -1.26
CA LEU A 343 9.00 -18.54 -1.86
C LEU A 343 8.69 -17.53 -0.78
N TYR A 344 9.54 -16.52 -0.66
CA TYR A 344 9.37 -15.40 0.24
C TYR A 344 8.70 -14.24 -0.51
N ALA A 345 7.61 -13.74 0.04
CA ALA A 345 6.95 -12.55 -0.46
C ALA A 345 6.79 -11.53 0.65
N GLN A 346 7.30 -10.31 0.44
CA GLN A 346 7.23 -9.23 1.43
C GLN A 346 7.12 -7.87 0.74
N GLY A 347 6.27 -6.99 1.29
CA GLY A 347 6.14 -5.61 0.83
C GLY A 347 7.35 -4.74 1.20
N MET A 348 7.23 -3.42 1.05
CA MET A 348 8.22 -2.42 1.48
C MET A 348 9.67 -2.64 0.98
N GLY A 349 9.84 -3.28 -0.18
CA GLY A 349 11.15 -3.55 -0.77
C GLY A 349 11.59 -5.01 -0.73
N GLY A 350 10.93 -5.87 0.06
CA GLY A 350 11.29 -7.29 0.18
C GLY A 350 11.13 -8.10 -1.12
N PRO A 351 11.36 -9.43 -1.09
CA PRO A 351 11.31 -10.27 -2.27
C PRO A 351 9.91 -10.39 -2.88
N SER A 352 9.89 -10.67 -4.18
CA SER A 352 8.71 -10.99 -4.97
C SER A 352 8.76 -12.45 -5.43
N ILE A 353 7.67 -12.95 -6.02
CA ILE A 353 7.64 -14.31 -6.59
C ILE A 353 7.67 -14.22 -8.11
N GLY A 354 8.54 -15.00 -8.73
CA GLY A 354 8.54 -15.28 -10.17
C GLY A 354 7.92 -16.64 -10.45
N ILE A 355 7.08 -16.73 -11.48
CA ILE A 355 6.48 -17.98 -11.96
C ILE A 355 6.74 -18.14 -13.45
N LYS A 356 7.25 -19.29 -13.85
CA LYS A 356 7.39 -19.71 -15.25
C LYS A 356 6.64 -21.02 -15.50
N PHE A 357 6.02 -21.09 -16.67
CA PHE A 357 5.51 -22.36 -17.18
C PHE A 357 6.68 -23.21 -17.66
N LYS A 358 6.66 -24.49 -17.30
CA LYS A 358 7.65 -25.46 -17.76
C LYS A 358 7.51 -25.67 -19.28
N PRO A 359 8.60 -25.63 -20.07
CA PRO A 359 8.52 -25.85 -21.51
C PRO A 359 7.83 -27.17 -21.88
N GLU A 360 8.14 -28.24 -21.17
CA GLU A 360 7.54 -29.57 -21.38
C GLU A 360 6.02 -29.57 -21.13
N VAL A 361 5.54 -28.75 -20.19
CA VAL A 361 4.10 -28.59 -19.95
C VAL A 361 3.48 -27.84 -21.13
N ILE A 362 4.07 -26.71 -21.55
CA ILE A 362 3.52 -25.92 -22.67
C ILE A 362 3.46 -26.72 -23.98
N GLU A 363 4.49 -27.49 -24.30
CA GLU A 363 4.52 -28.31 -25.52
C GLU A 363 3.51 -29.47 -25.47
N ASP A 364 3.29 -30.10 -24.30
CA ASP A 364 2.20 -31.06 -24.11
C ASP A 364 0.82 -30.40 -24.34
N LEU A 365 0.60 -29.20 -23.80
CA LEU A 365 -0.67 -28.48 -23.99
C LEU A 365 -0.92 -28.10 -25.45
N LYS A 366 0.11 -27.63 -26.17
CA LYS A 366 0.02 -27.35 -27.61
C LYS A 366 -0.32 -28.60 -28.40
N THR A 367 0.32 -29.72 -28.08
CA THR A 367 0.08 -31.01 -28.73
C THR A 367 -1.36 -31.46 -28.52
N LYS A 368 -1.88 -31.37 -27.29
CA LYS A 368 -3.28 -31.68 -26.96
C LYS A 368 -4.26 -30.78 -27.70
N TYR A 369 -3.99 -29.47 -27.77
CA TYR A 369 -4.82 -28.53 -28.54
C TYR A 369 -4.86 -28.86 -30.04
N GLN A 370 -3.69 -29.10 -30.65
CA GLN A 370 -3.59 -29.37 -32.08
C GLN A 370 -4.23 -30.71 -32.48
N ASN A 371 -3.93 -31.77 -31.73
CA ASN A 371 -4.27 -33.15 -32.08
C ASN A 371 -5.64 -33.60 -31.52
N ASN A 372 -5.96 -33.23 -30.28
CA ASN A 372 -7.15 -33.72 -29.57
C ASN A 372 -8.26 -32.66 -29.51
N LYS A 373 -8.06 -31.49 -30.13
CA LYS A 373 -9.00 -30.35 -30.10
C LYS A 373 -9.45 -29.96 -28.68
N THR A 374 -8.57 -30.18 -27.70
CA THR A 374 -8.82 -29.78 -26.32
C THR A 374 -8.53 -28.30 -26.15
N ALA A 375 -9.52 -27.53 -25.70
CA ALA A 375 -9.35 -26.11 -25.39
C ALA A 375 -9.21 -25.90 -23.88
N ILE A 376 -8.40 -24.92 -23.50
CA ILE A 376 -8.29 -24.47 -22.11
C ILE A 376 -9.62 -23.79 -21.75
N VAL A 377 -10.25 -24.20 -20.65
CA VAL A 377 -11.46 -23.53 -20.13
C VAL A 377 -11.05 -22.58 -19.03
N THR A 378 -10.30 -23.05 -18.04
CA THR A 378 -9.74 -22.21 -16.98
C THR A 378 -8.31 -22.61 -16.66
N ALA A 379 -7.48 -21.63 -16.32
CA ALA A 379 -6.12 -21.82 -15.81
C ALA A 379 -5.87 -20.96 -14.57
N LYS A 380 -5.26 -21.57 -13.55
CA LYS A 380 -4.89 -20.87 -12.32
C LYS A 380 -3.50 -21.26 -11.87
N VAL A 381 -2.70 -20.29 -11.45
CA VAL A 381 -1.50 -20.56 -10.64
C VAL A 381 -1.94 -20.64 -9.18
N ARG A 382 -1.73 -21.80 -8.56
CA ARG A 382 -2.03 -22.03 -7.14
C ARG A 382 -0.75 -22.01 -6.32
N LEU A 383 -0.73 -21.17 -5.28
CA LEU A 383 0.35 -21.09 -4.29
C LEU A 383 -0.18 -21.41 -2.90
N TYR A 384 0.37 -22.44 -2.26
CA TYR A 384 0.05 -22.81 -0.88
C TYR A 384 1.01 -22.12 0.09
N VAL A 385 0.47 -21.66 1.21
CA VAL A 385 1.29 -21.14 2.31
C VAL A 385 2.10 -22.27 2.91
N ASP A 386 3.40 -22.05 3.16
CA ASP A 386 4.26 -23.05 3.80
C ASP A 386 3.85 -23.18 5.27
N SER A 387 2.93 -24.11 5.55
CA SER A 387 2.45 -24.35 6.91
C SER A 387 3.50 -24.91 7.87
N GLN A 388 4.64 -25.39 7.36
CA GLN A 388 5.71 -25.91 8.21
C GLN A 388 6.56 -24.79 8.79
N THR A 389 6.80 -23.72 8.02
CA THR A 389 7.66 -22.60 8.46
C THR A 389 6.93 -21.28 8.65
N TRP A 390 5.69 -21.16 8.18
CA TRP A 390 4.82 -20.00 8.32
C TRP A 390 3.59 -20.29 9.19
N GLU A 391 3.78 -21.00 10.30
CA GLU A 391 2.74 -21.20 11.32
C GLU A 391 2.80 -20.09 12.38
N ASN A 392 2.03 -19.02 12.17
CA ASN A 392 1.95 -17.90 13.09
C ASN A 392 0.57 -17.22 13.05
N SER A 393 0.35 -16.27 13.96
CA SER A 393 -0.89 -15.48 14.06
C SER A 393 -0.84 -14.17 13.25
N LEU A 394 0.13 -13.99 12.37
CA LEU A 394 0.20 -12.79 11.54
C LEU A 394 -0.92 -12.82 10.50
N LEU A 395 -1.42 -11.63 10.15
CA LEU A 395 -2.42 -11.50 9.10
C LEU A 395 -1.81 -12.00 7.78
N LYS A 396 -2.44 -13.00 7.16
CA LYS A 396 -2.10 -13.42 5.81
C LYS A 396 -2.62 -12.36 4.82
N PRO A 397 -1.83 -11.96 3.82
CA PRO A 397 -2.22 -10.92 2.86
C PRO A 397 -3.47 -11.33 2.10
N SER A 398 -4.44 -10.43 1.95
CA SER A 398 -5.62 -10.63 1.09
C SER A 398 -5.43 -10.03 -0.31
N GLU A 399 -4.43 -9.16 -0.47
CA GLU A 399 -4.13 -8.45 -1.71
C GLU A 399 -2.70 -8.83 -2.15
N LEU A 400 -2.60 -9.39 -3.35
CA LEU A 400 -1.33 -9.62 -4.04
C LEU A 400 -1.52 -9.19 -5.49
N THR A 401 -0.55 -8.49 -6.08
CA THR A 401 -0.61 -8.15 -7.50
C THR A 401 -0.03 -9.28 -8.34
N ILE A 402 -0.44 -9.34 -9.61
CA ILE A 402 0.19 -10.18 -10.62
C ILE A 402 0.39 -9.38 -11.90
N VAL A 403 1.61 -9.42 -12.45
CA VAL A 403 1.97 -8.77 -13.71
C VAL A 403 2.74 -9.74 -14.58
N GLN A 404 2.71 -9.51 -15.89
CA GLN A 404 3.55 -10.23 -16.84
C GLN A 404 4.84 -9.45 -17.10
N LYS A 405 5.95 -10.18 -17.08
CA LYS A 405 7.28 -9.71 -17.47
C LYS A 405 7.70 -10.43 -18.74
N ASP A 406 8.44 -9.73 -19.58
CA ASP A 406 8.99 -10.24 -20.83
C ASP A 406 10.28 -9.46 -21.17
N LYS A 407 10.89 -9.70 -22.32
CA LYS A 407 11.97 -8.86 -22.87
C LYS A 407 11.54 -8.19 -24.17
N ASP A 408 11.97 -6.95 -24.36
CA ASP A 408 11.89 -6.31 -25.67
C ASP A 408 13.00 -6.80 -26.61
N ASN A 409 12.98 -6.33 -27.85
CA ASN A 409 13.96 -6.69 -28.88
C ASN A 409 15.42 -6.35 -28.50
N ASN A 410 15.63 -5.48 -27.50
CA ASN A 410 16.94 -5.09 -27.00
C ASN A 410 17.33 -5.89 -25.74
N GLY A 411 16.55 -6.90 -25.36
CA GLY A 411 16.75 -7.72 -24.17
C GLY A 411 16.39 -7.03 -22.86
N LYS A 412 15.79 -5.84 -22.88
CA LYS A 412 15.39 -5.12 -21.68
C LYS A 412 14.08 -5.70 -21.14
N VAL A 413 14.04 -5.93 -19.84
CA VAL A 413 12.83 -6.44 -19.18
C VAL A 413 11.69 -5.42 -19.28
N THR A 414 10.56 -5.87 -19.82
CA THR A 414 9.31 -5.11 -19.91
C THR A 414 8.31 -5.60 -18.88
N THR A 415 7.28 -4.80 -18.60
CA THR A 415 6.21 -5.13 -17.64
C THR A 415 4.88 -4.69 -18.19
N ALA A 416 3.88 -5.55 -18.09
CA ALA A 416 2.50 -5.26 -18.43
C ALA A 416 1.55 -5.94 -17.44
N PHE A 417 0.30 -5.52 -17.44
CA PHE A 417 -0.76 -6.34 -16.86
C PHE A 417 -0.79 -7.72 -17.54
N THR A 418 -1.27 -8.74 -16.85
CA THR A 418 -1.56 -10.04 -17.48
C THR A 418 -2.69 -9.86 -18.49
N THR A 419 -2.74 -10.71 -19.53
CA THR A 419 -3.82 -10.62 -20.52
C THR A 419 -5.18 -10.85 -19.85
N ASP A 420 -5.22 -11.65 -18.78
CA ASP A 420 -6.42 -11.87 -17.96
C ASP A 420 -6.96 -10.56 -17.38
N ILE A 421 -6.10 -9.72 -16.80
CA ILE A 421 -6.53 -8.43 -16.26
C ILE A 421 -7.02 -7.54 -17.40
N THR A 422 -6.32 -7.44 -18.52
CA THR A 422 -6.72 -6.52 -19.61
C THR A 422 -7.96 -6.98 -20.37
N ALA A 423 -8.15 -8.29 -20.55
CA ALA A 423 -9.25 -8.84 -21.34
C ALA A 423 -10.51 -9.13 -20.50
N LEU A 424 -10.36 -9.47 -19.22
CA LEU A 424 -11.45 -9.99 -18.40
C LEU A 424 -11.87 -9.08 -17.24
N SER A 425 -11.21 -7.93 -17.01
CA SER A 425 -11.60 -7.02 -15.90
C SER A 425 -13.04 -6.52 -15.99
N GLY A 426 -13.65 -6.48 -17.19
CA GLY A 426 -15.05 -6.13 -17.38
C GLY A 426 -16.03 -7.31 -17.21
N ALA A 427 -15.54 -8.55 -17.11
CA ALA A 427 -16.39 -9.72 -17.01
C ALA A 427 -16.97 -9.87 -15.59
N PRO A 428 -18.27 -10.20 -15.46
CA PRO A 428 -18.87 -10.41 -14.15
C PRO A 428 -18.17 -11.56 -13.43
N ASN A 429 -17.92 -11.39 -12.13
CA ASN A 429 -17.25 -12.36 -11.25
C ASN A 429 -15.77 -12.68 -11.58
N PHE A 430 -15.15 -11.93 -12.50
CA PHE A 430 -13.71 -12.04 -12.70
C PHE A 430 -12.97 -11.51 -11.47
N ALA A 431 -12.04 -12.33 -10.97
CA ALA A 431 -11.06 -11.91 -9.99
C ALA A 431 -9.72 -12.53 -10.41
N TYR A 432 -8.71 -11.68 -10.56
CA TYR A 432 -7.37 -12.15 -10.91
C TYR A 432 -6.70 -12.87 -9.72
N LEU A 433 -7.16 -12.62 -8.49
CA LEU A 433 -6.72 -13.27 -7.26
C LEU A 433 -7.93 -13.75 -6.45
N LYS A 434 -7.87 -15.00 -5.97
CA LYS A 434 -8.77 -15.53 -4.95
C LYS A 434 -7.96 -16.17 -3.84
N ALA A 435 -8.23 -15.78 -2.61
CA ALA A 435 -7.58 -16.31 -1.42
C ALA A 435 -8.52 -17.24 -0.66
N PHE A 436 -7.99 -18.35 -0.14
CA PHE A 436 -8.77 -19.37 0.54
C PHE A 436 -8.15 -19.73 1.89
N ASN A 437 -9.00 -20.02 2.88
CA ASN A 437 -8.61 -20.55 4.19
C ASN A 437 -7.54 -19.69 4.91
N LEU A 438 -7.60 -18.36 4.79
CA LEU A 438 -6.58 -17.46 5.37
C LEU A 438 -6.46 -17.56 6.90
N ASP A 439 -7.51 -18.02 7.57
CA ASP A 439 -7.60 -18.31 9.00
C ASP A 439 -7.05 -19.70 9.39
N LYS A 440 -6.79 -20.58 8.41
CA LYS A 440 -6.36 -21.97 8.64
C LYS A 440 -4.91 -22.21 8.18
N LYS A 441 -4.42 -23.43 8.43
CA LYS A 441 -3.06 -23.87 8.05
C LYS A 441 -2.91 -24.11 6.54
N ASN A 442 -3.95 -24.64 5.89
CA ASN A 442 -3.96 -24.94 4.46
C ASN A 442 -4.39 -23.74 3.60
N ALA A 443 -3.94 -22.53 3.98
CA ALA A 443 -4.21 -21.32 3.22
C ALA A 443 -3.56 -21.40 1.83
N TYR A 444 -4.26 -20.95 0.80
CA TYR A 444 -3.73 -20.91 -0.56
C TYR A 444 -4.36 -19.80 -1.38
N TYR A 445 -3.71 -19.48 -2.50
CA TYR A 445 -4.05 -18.40 -3.40
C TYR A 445 -4.10 -18.90 -4.82
N ASP A 446 -5.20 -18.59 -5.51
CA ASP A 446 -5.38 -18.86 -6.93
C ASP A 446 -5.27 -17.56 -7.70
N PHE A 447 -4.30 -17.51 -8.63
CA PHE A 447 -4.15 -16.43 -9.60
C PHE A 447 -4.69 -16.86 -10.95
N THR A 448 -5.67 -16.14 -11.49
CA THR A 448 -6.27 -16.46 -12.79
C THR A 448 -5.29 -16.09 -13.91
N VAL A 449 -4.92 -17.09 -14.72
CA VAL A 449 -3.96 -16.97 -15.83
C VAL A 449 -4.49 -17.62 -17.12
N THR A 450 -5.81 -17.79 -17.22
CA THR A 450 -6.52 -18.44 -18.33
C THR A 450 -6.13 -17.82 -19.66
N GLN A 451 -6.35 -16.52 -19.84
CA GLN A 451 -6.09 -15.86 -21.12
C GLN A 451 -4.59 -15.78 -21.40
N SER A 452 -3.78 -15.52 -20.36
CA SER A 452 -2.32 -15.49 -20.49
C SER A 452 -1.76 -16.84 -20.99
N LEU A 453 -2.32 -17.97 -20.55
CA LEU A 453 -1.90 -19.29 -21.02
C LEU A 453 -2.47 -19.62 -22.40
N LYS A 454 -3.73 -19.28 -22.69
CA LYS A 454 -4.34 -19.44 -24.01
C LYS A 454 -3.56 -18.73 -25.10
N ASP A 455 -3.15 -17.50 -24.83
CA ASP A 455 -2.31 -16.71 -25.74
C ASP A 455 -1.05 -17.46 -26.16
N ILE A 456 -0.46 -18.26 -25.26
CA ILE A 456 0.76 -19.05 -25.50
C ILE A 456 0.44 -20.36 -26.23
N VAL A 457 -0.57 -21.10 -25.74
CA VAL A 457 -0.88 -22.46 -26.19
C VAL A 457 -1.74 -22.48 -27.47
N GLU A 458 -2.81 -21.70 -27.49
CA GLU A 458 -3.82 -21.65 -28.56
C GLU A 458 -3.50 -20.52 -29.55
N GLY A 459 -3.01 -19.38 -29.06
CA GLY A 459 -2.65 -18.21 -29.86
C GLY A 459 -1.22 -18.20 -30.41
N GLY A 460 -0.37 -19.15 -30.00
CA GLY A 460 0.99 -19.30 -30.51
C GLY A 460 1.95 -18.14 -30.16
N LYS A 461 1.63 -17.30 -29.17
CA LYS A 461 2.52 -16.20 -28.75
C LYS A 461 3.80 -16.77 -28.12
N GLY A 462 4.94 -16.14 -28.42
CA GLY A 462 6.22 -16.47 -27.79
C GLY A 462 6.17 -16.33 -26.27
N TYR A 463 6.90 -17.21 -25.56
CA TYR A 463 6.89 -17.28 -24.09
C TYR A 463 8.25 -17.55 -23.44
N ALA A 464 9.32 -17.67 -24.22
CA ALA A 464 10.64 -18.10 -23.71
C ALA A 464 11.19 -17.18 -22.60
N ASP A 465 11.01 -15.86 -22.75
CA ASP A 465 11.43 -14.86 -21.77
C ASP A 465 10.30 -14.43 -20.81
N LYS A 466 9.08 -14.95 -21.01
CA LYS A 466 7.90 -14.56 -20.23
C LYS A 466 7.91 -15.20 -18.85
N TYR A 467 7.57 -14.41 -17.85
CA TYR A 467 7.30 -14.90 -16.51
C TYR A 467 6.27 -14.00 -15.81
N LEU A 468 5.53 -14.57 -14.87
CA LEU A 468 4.61 -13.82 -14.02
C LEU A 468 5.37 -13.35 -12.78
N LYS A 469 5.16 -12.11 -12.38
CA LYS A 469 5.68 -11.54 -11.13
C LYS A 469 4.52 -11.25 -10.20
N ILE A 470 4.61 -11.77 -8.97
CA ILE A 470 3.63 -11.56 -7.90
C ILE A 470 4.29 -10.74 -6.78
N ASP A 471 3.59 -9.71 -6.31
CA ASP A 471 4.01 -8.88 -5.18
C ASP A 471 2.98 -8.86 -4.05
N ILE A 472 3.44 -8.69 -2.81
CA ILE A 472 2.59 -8.28 -1.69
C ILE A 472 2.25 -6.81 -1.85
N ALA A 473 1.15 -6.55 -2.53
CA ALA A 473 0.64 -5.23 -2.81
C ALA A 473 -0.79 -5.30 -3.36
N GLN A 474 -1.45 -4.15 -3.40
CA GLN A 474 -2.69 -3.93 -4.11
C GLN A 474 -2.43 -2.93 -5.25
N PHE A 475 -3.06 -3.14 -6.41
CA PHE A 475 -3.09 -2.13 -7.47
C PHE A 475 -3.90 -0.91 -7.02
N LEU A 476 -3.35 0.29 -7.22
CA LEU A 476 -4.08 1.53 -6.96
C LEU A 476 -5.15 1.73 -8.04
N ARG A 477 -6.30 2.27 -7.65
CA ARG A 477 -7.39 2.60 -8.57
C ARG A 477 -7.26 4.03 -9.09
N ALA A 478 -7.75 4.25 -10.30
CA ALA A 478 -7.86 5.58 -10.88
C ALA A 478 -8.92 6.41 -10.12
N SER A 479 -9.02 7.70 -10.46
CA SER A 479 -9.97 8.62 -9.83
C SER A 479 -11.44 8.23 -9.99
N ASP A 480 -11.77 7.36 -10.95
CA ASP A 480 -13.10 6.79 -11.14
C ASP A 480 -13.48 5.73 -10.09
N GLY A 481 -12.51 5.30 -9.27
CA GLY A 481 -12.70 4.28 -8.23
C GLY A 481 -12.92 2.87 -8.76
N VAL A 482 -12.85 2.65 -10.08
CA VAL A 482 -13.15 1.36 -10.73
C VAL A 482 -11.93 0.85 -11.48
N ALA A 483 -11.37 1.64 -12.40
CA ALA A 483 -10.24 1.22 -13.22
C ALA A 483 -8.94 1.15 -12.40
N LEU A 484 -8.00 0.30 -12.81
CA LEU A 484 -6.66 0.28 -12.25
C LEU A 484 -5.87 1.47 -12.78
N ALA A 485 -5.18 2.20 -11.91
CA ALA A 485 -4.41 3.39 -12.28
C ALA A 485 -3.15 3.05 -13.11
N GLY A 486 -2.62 1.84 -12.96
CA GLY A 486 -1.45 1.36 -13.70
C GLY A 486 -0.79 0.16 -13.03
N TYR A 487 -0.03 -0.62 -13.81
CA TYR A 487 0.62 -1.84 -13.30
C TYR A 487 1.76 -1.56 -12.31
N ASN A 488 2.32 -0.35 -12.34
CA ASN A 488 3.40 0.11 -11.47
C ASN A 488 2.90 0.93 -10.27
N LEU A 489 1.61 1.29 -10.24
CA LEU A 489 1.00 2.05 -9.16
C LEU A 489 0.37 1.07 -8.17
N THR A 490 1.11 0.79 -7.10
CA THR A 490 0.73 -0.22 -6.12
C THR A 490 1.00 0.24 -4.68
N THR A 491 0.37 -0.41 -3.71
CA THR A 491 0.63 -0.18 -2.27
C THR A 491 1.96 -0.76 -1.79
N ARG A 492 2.74 -1.41 -2.67
CA ARG A 492 3.99 -2.10 -2.34
C ARG A 492 4.96 -1.28 -1.47
N PRO A 493 5.15 0.05 -1.67
CA PRO A 493 6.06 0.84 -0.84
C PRO A 493 5.69 0.89 0.65
N PHE A 494 4.45 0.58 1.00
CA PHE A 494 3.91 0.66 2.37
C PHE A 494 3.06 -0.55 2.78
N ALA A 495 3.09 -1.63 2.00
CA ALA A 495 2.50 -2.93 2.37
C ALA A 495 3.39 -3.60 3.43
N ARG A 496 2.84 -3.82 4.63
CA ARG A 496 3.60 -4.28 5.81
C ARG A 496 3.69 -5.80 5.87
N GLU A 497 2.83 -6.46 5.12
CA GLU A 497 2.61 -7.89 5.14
C GLU A 497 3.79 -8.65 4.54
N ARG A 498 3.96 -9.88 5.01
CA ARG A 498 4.93 -10.86 4.52
C ARG A 498 4.36 -12.27 4.67
N ILE A 499 4.79 -13.19 3.83
CA ILE A 499 4.33 -14.59 3.83
C ILE A 499 5.32 -15.50 3.10
N VAL A 500 5.43 -16.75 3.57
CA VAL A 500 6.21 -17.81 2.92
C VAL A 500 5.25 -18.79 2.24
N PHE A 501 5.50 -19.09 0.98
CA PHE A 501 4.80 -20.12 0.22
C PHE A 501 5.70 -21.32 -0.04
N VAL A 502 5.07 -22.46 -0.28
CA VAL A 502 5.74 -23.63 -0.85
C VAL A 502 6.08 -23.31 -2.32
N GLY A 503 7.34 -23.48 -2.69
CA GLY A 503 7.84 -23.24 -4.04
C GLY A 503 7.83 -24.50 -4.91
N SER A 504 8.86 -24.68 -5.72
CA SER A 504 9.05 -25.83 -6.63
C SER A 504 9.74 -27.02 -5.94
N ASP A 505 9.36 -27.34 -4.70
CA ASP A 505 9.86 -28.51 -3.98
C ASP A 505 9.20 -29.80 -4.49
N SER A 506 9.94 -30.63 -5.20
CA SER A 506 9.42 -31.87 -5.79
C SER A 506 8.92 -32.89 -4.76
N ALA A 507 9.39 -32.82 -3.51
CA ALA A 507 8.95 -33.68 -2.43
C ALA A 507 7.67 -33.20 -1.75
N ASN A 508 7.24 -31.95 -2.02
CA ASN A 508 6.06 -31.36 -1.41
C ASN A 508 4.85 -31.43 -2.36
N LYS A 509 3.77 -32.07 -1.90
CA LYS A 509 2.51 -32.15 -2.67
C LYS A 509 1.85 -30.78 -2.89
N ASP A 510 2.14 -29.80 -2.03
CA ASP A 510 1.59 -28.45 -2.05
C ASP A 510 2.53 -27.46 -2.77
N LYS A 511 3.53 -27.98 -3.52
CA LYS A 511 4.40 -27.19 -4.40
C LYS A 511 3.60 -26.30 -5.35
N ALA A 512 4.20 -25.23 -5.88
CA ALA A 512 3.52 -24.33 -6.82
C ALA A 512 2.98 -25.09 -8.05
N GLN A 513 1.69 -24.91 -8.37
CA GLN A 513 1.02 -25.69 -9.42
C GLN A 513 0.22 -24.81 -10.37
N LEU A 514 0.11 -25.30 -11.60
CA LEU A 514 -0.84 -24.83 -12.60
C LEU A 514 -2.05 -25.76 -12.59
N ILE A 515 -3.19 -25.23 -12.16
CA ILE A 515 -4.47 -25.94 -12.16
C ILE A 515 -5.22 -25.60 -13.45
N LEU A 516 -5.52 -26.62 -14.24
CA LEU A 516 -6.16 -26.48 -15.55
C LEU A 516 -7.43 -27.31 -15.63
N VAL A 517 -8.45 -26.70 -16.24
CA VAL A 517 -9.66 -27.41 -16.68
C VAL A 517 -9.72 -27.29 -18.19
N TYR A 518 -9.84 -28.43 -18.87
CA TYR A 518 -9.97 -28.49 -20.33
C TYR A 518 -11.36 -28.97 -20.73
N GLY A 519 -11.83 -28.47 -21.86
CA GLY A 519 -12.94 -29.05 -22.61
C GLY A 519 -12.38 -29.81 -23.81
N SER A 520 -12.84 -31.03 -24.03
CA SER A 520 -12.63 -31.76 -25.27
C SER A 520 -13.93 -31.73 -26.10
N LYS A 521 -13.79 -31.73 -27.42
CA LYS A 521 -14.92 -31.89 -28.34
C LYS A 521 -15.06 -33.34 -28.78
#